data_AF-A0A2E7N9F8-F1
#
_entry.id   AF-A0A2E7N9F8-F1
#
_cell.length_a   1.000
_cell.length_b   1.000
_cell.length_c   1.000
_cell.angle_alpha   90.00
_cell.angle_beta   90.00
_cell.angle_gamma   90.00
#
_symmetry.space_group_name_H-M   'P 1'
#
loop_
_entity.id
_entity.type
_entity.pdbx_description
1 polymer ?
#
loop_
_entity_poly.entity_id
_entity_poly.type
_entity_poly.pdbx_seq_one_letter_code
_entity_poly.pdbx_strand_id
1 'polypeptide(L)'
;MKHVLVIGVFNVLHPGHIRMLRFARECGDHLTVAVQSNKTSPQTIHVDEKLRLDGVLSNIYVDKAFITEKSVEELVQSLKPNILVKGREYENRENPEEILLQEYGGELLFDSGKASFSSLDLLEKEFQADAGYHIKLPYKYMERHGIDSSQLDSYLNKVSELKIAVIGDLIMDEYIICDPLGMSQEDPTIVVTPIDQQLFIGGAGIVAAHAAGLGARVNLISVTGNDQMHDQAVEILTQADVNINLINDEHRPTTLKQRYRSKGKTLLRVSHLHQSDINQKLQDQLIEQLEKIIGDIDLLVFSDFNYGCLPDAVIKKMTEMAKNHQIYIVADSQSSSQIGDVSRYKDISLLTPTEREARIALYDHNSGLVVLAEKLRQKSNVKNILLKLGEEGVLIHAGNNKSSEEPFLTDRISALNNSPKDVSGAGDSMLITSAMILCIGGSIWDAALFGSVAAALQIGRLGNKPLKLQELQVAVKI
;
A
#
# COMPACT_ATOMS: atom_id res chain seq x y z
N MET A 1 37.06 2.89 17.30
CA MET A 1 36.03 1.94 17.74
C MET A 1 35.47 2.48 19.04
N LYS A 2 34.18 2.81 19.08
CA LYS A 2 33.50 3.42 20.22
C LYS A 2 33.00 2.32 21.17
N HIS A 3 33.61 2.22 22.34
CA HIS A 3 33.31 1.19 23.33
C HIS A 3 32.19 1.65 24.27
N VAL A 4 31.18 0.80 24.44
CA VAL A 4 30.04 1.04 25.33
C VAL A 4 30.08 0.04 26.47
N LEU A 5 29.89 0.51 27.70
CA LEU A 5 29.80 -0.31 28.89
C LEU A 5 28.40 -0.23 29.48
N VAL A 6 27.86 -1.40 29.83
CA VAL A 6 26.66 -1.54 30.66
C VAL A 6 27.02 -2.36 31.89
N ILE A 7 26.58 -1.92 33.06
CA ILE A 7 26.83 -2.61 34.33
C ILE A 7 25.48 -2.91 34.98
N GLY A 8 25.27 -4.14 35.43
CA GLY A 8 24.01 -4.50 36.07
C GLY A 8 24.01 -5.85 36.78
N VAL A 9 22.99 -6.04 37.61
CA VAL A 9 22.73 -7.33 38.28
C VAL A 9 22.06 -8.31 37.32
N PHE A 10 21.11 -7.88 36.48
CA PHE A 10 20.40 -8.75 35.53
C PHE A 10 19.78 -10.01 36.16
N ASN A 11 19.11 -9.87 37.31
CA ASN A 11 18.48 -11.00 38.00
C ASN A 11 17.59 -11.87 37.11
N VAL A 12 16.65 -11.23 36.43
CA VAL A 12 15.85 -11.85 35.38
C VAL A 12 15.98 -10.97 34.15
N LEU A 13 16.41 -11.55 33.04
CA LEU A 13 16.46 -10.83 31.77
C LEU A 13 15.02 -10.65 31.28
N HIS A 14 14.53 -9.41 31.29
CA HIS A 14 13.18 -9.05 30.85
C HIS A 14 13.28 -8.07 29.67
N PRO A 15 12.19 -7.80 28.92
CA PRO A 15 12.23 -6.94 27.74
C PRO A 15 12.87 -5.57 27.94
N GLY A 16 12.69 -4.94 29.12
CA GLY A 16 13.40 -3.69 29.46
C GLY A 16 14.94 -3.78 29.40
N HIS A 17 15.54 -4.87 29.90
CA HIS A 17 16.98 -5.09 29.78
C HIS A 17 17.40 -5.25 28.32
N ILE A 18 16.61 -5.96 27.50
CA ILE A 18 16.89 -6.15 26.08
C ILE A 18 16.89 -4.80 25.34
N ARG A 19 15.93 -3.92 25.63
CA ARG A 19 15.87 -2.57 25.05
C ARG A 19 17.05 -1.70 25.46
N MET A 20 17.44 -1.74 26.73
CA MET A 20 18.62 -1.01 27.21
C MET A 20 19.92 -1.51 26.55
N LEU A 21 20.06 -2.83 26.36
CA LEU A 21 21.21 -3.41 25.64
C LEU A 21 21.23 -3.04 24.16
N ARG A 22 20.05 -3.00 23.50
CA ARG A 22 19.91 -2.49 22.13
C ARG A 22 20.34 -1.03 22.03
N PHE A 23 19.80 -0.16 22.90
CA PHE A 23 20.17 1.25 22.96
C PHE A 23 21.68 1.42 23.17
N ALA A 24 22.27 0.69 24.13
CA ALA A 24 23.70 0.73 24.37
C ALA A 24 24.52 0.28 23.15
N ARG A 25 24.05 -0.71 22.39
CA ARG A 25 24.67 -1.11 21.13
C ARG A 25 24.53 -0.06 20.03
N GLU A 26 23.42 0.67 19.96
CA GLU A 26 23.23 1.77 19.01
C GLU A 26 24.14 2.99 19.31
N CYS A 27 24.59 3.13 20.57
CA CYS A 27 25.49 4.21 20.98
C CYS A 27 26.97 4.02 20.55
N GLY A 28 27.39 2.82 20.12
CA GLY A 28 28.79 2.56 19.75
C GLY A 28 29.04 1.26 19.00
N ASP A 29 30.32 0.97 18.73
CA ASP A 29 30.74 -0.14 17.85
C ASP A 29 30.93 -1.47 18.59
N HIS A 30 31.07 -1.44 19.93
CA HIS A 30 31.36 -2.60 20.75
C HIS A 30 30.73 -2.46 22.14
N LEU A 31 29.78 -3.32 22.47
CA LEU A 31 29.08 -3.37 23.74
C LEU A 31 29.71 -4.43 24.65
N THR A 32 30.25 -3.97 25.77
CA THR A 32 30.70 -4.80 26.89
C THR A 32 29.71 -4.72 28.04
N VAL A 33 29.29 -5.87 28.57
CA VAL A 33 28.37 -5.95 29.72
C VAL A 33 29.08 -6.56 30.92
N ALA A 34 29.15 -5.80 32.01
CA ALA A 34 29.68 -6.24 33.29
C ALA A 34 28.53 -6.71 34.20
N VAL A 35 28.47 -8.02 34.44
CA VAL A 35 27.46 -8.66 35.29
C VAL A 35 27.97 -8.68 36.73
N GLN A 36 27.25 -8.04 37.65
CA GLN A 36 27.66 -7.99 39.06
C GLN A 36 27.60 -9.38 39.71
N SER A 37 28.62 -9.73 40.48
CA SER A 37 28.71 -11.01 41.19
C SER A 37 27.67 -11.12 42.31
N ASN A 38 27.33 -12.35 42.65
CA ASN A 38 26.51 -12.69 43.82
C ASN A 38 27.08 -12.14 45.14
N LYS A 39 28.41 -11.96 45.23
CA LYS A 39 29.07 -11.50 46.47
C LYS A 39 28.85 -10.01 46.75
N THR A 40 28.62 -9.22 45.72
CA THR A 40 28.50 -7.75 45.81
C THR A 40 27.08 -7.25 46.07
N SER A 41 26.04 -8.09 45.87
CA SER A 41 24.62 -7.69 46.02
C SER A 41 23.73 -8.79 46.63
N PRO A 42 23.99 -9.26 47.86
CA PRO A 42 23.39 -10.51 48.38
C PRO A 42 21.88 -10.45 48.70
N GLN A 43 21.28 -9.27 48.88
CA GLN A 43 19.90 -9.16 49.38
C GLN A 43 18.80 -9.15 48.30
N THR A 44 19.16 -9.07 47.01
CA THR A 44 18.20 -8.96 45.90
C THR A 44 18.40 -9.99 44.81
N ILE A 45 19.35 -10.93 44.94
CA ILE A 45 19.69 -11.88 43.88
C ILE A 45 18.92 -13.20 44.01
N HIS A 46 18.20 -13.57 42.95
CA HIS A 46 17.40 -14.81 42.89
C HIS A 46 17.91 -15.82 41.85
N VAL A 47 18.84 -15.41 40.98
CA VAL A 47 19.37 -16.22 39.88
C VAL A 47 20.90 -16.22 39.95
N ASP A 48 21.50 -17.41 39.77
CA ASP A 48 22.95 -17.58 39.83
C ASP A 48 23.69 -16.73 38.79
N GLU A 49 24.87 -16.21 39.17
CA GLU A 49 25.65 -15.30 38.34
C GLU A 49 26.07 -15.89 36.99
N LYS A 50 26.28 -17.21 36.90
CA LYS A 50 26.59 -17.87 35.63
C LYS A 50 25.37 -17.88 34.70
N LEU A 51 24.18 -18.17 35.25
CA LEU A 51 22.94 -18.14 34.47
C LEU A 51 22.59 -16.72 33.99
N ARG A 52 22.87 -15.71 34.82
CA ARG A 52 22.71 -14.30 34.44
C ARG A 52 23.68 -13.92 33.32
N LEU A 53 24.95 -14.35 33.43
CA LEU A 53 25.94 -14.16 32.37
C LEU A 53 25.54 -14.84 31.06
N ASP A 54 25.09 -16.10 31.11
CA ASP A 54 24.65 -16.85 29.93
C ASP A 54 23.45 -16.17 29.25
N GLY A 55 22.49 -15.64 30.02
CA GLY A 55 21.36 -14.88 29.49
C GLY A 55 21.80 -13.60 28.78
N VAL A 56 22.79 -12.89 29.31
CA VAL A 56 23.36 -11.69 28.68
C VAL A 56 24.16 -12.04 27.41
N LEU A 57 24.98 -13.09 27.45
CA LEU A 57 25.77 -13.56 26.30
C LEU A 57 24.89 -14.10 25.15
N SER A 58 23.70 -14.59 25.47
CA SER A 58 22.73 -15.07 24.47
C SER A 58 22.03 -13.93 23.71
N ASN A 59 22.31 -12.67 24.05
CA ASN A 59 21.71 -11.51 23.40
C ASN A 59 22.56 -11.02 22.22
N ILE A 60 21.93 -10.90 21.04
CA ILE A 60 22.59 -10.49 19.78
C ILE A 60 23.29 -9.13 19.85
N TYR A 61 22.88 -8.24 20.75
CA TYR A 61 23.45 -6.89 20.86
C TYR A 61 24.77 -6.86 21.66
N VAL A 62 25.10 -7.92 22.39
CA VAL A 62 26.25 -7.97 23.32
C VAL A 62 27.45 -8.65 22.67
N ASP A 63 28.56 -7.92 22.52
CA ASP A 63 29.80 -8.49 21.97
C ASP A 63 30.62 -9.23 23.02
N LYS A 64 30.61 -8.73 24.26
CA LYS A 64 31.39 -9.28 25.37
C LYS A 64 30.63 -9.12 26.68
N ALA A 65 30.60 -10.16 27.51
CA ALA A 65 30.14 -10.05 28.88
C ALA A 65 31.04 -10.81 29.86
N PHE A 66 31.12 -10.35 31.10
CA PHE A 66 31.89 -11.00 32.16
C PHE A 66 31.32 -10.70 33.55
N ILE A 67 31.62 -11.57 34.51
CA ILE A 67 31.26 -11.39 35.92
C ILE A 67 32.30 -10.50 36.61
N THR A 68 31.86 -9.56 37.45
CA THR A 68 32.75 -8.64 38.17
C THR A 68 32.32 -8.44 39.63
N GLU A 69 33.31 -8.26 40.49
CA GLU A 69 33.16 -7.79 41.89
C GLU A 69 33.59 -6.32 42.04
N LYS A 70 34.13 -5.70 40.97
CA LYS A 70 34.63 -4.33 40.96
C LYS A 70 33.50 -3.30 41.03
N SER A 71 33.79 -2.14 41.61
CA SER A 71 32.86 -1.01 41.61
C SER A 71 32.71 -0.41 40.20
N VAL A 72 31.69 0.44 40.02
CA VAL A 72 31.44 1.10 38.72
C VAL A 72 32.64 1.97 38.34
N GLU A 73 33.19 2.72 39.29
CA GLU A 73 34.34 3.61 39.14
C GLU A 73 35.60 2.84 38.73
N GLU A 74 35.87 1.71 39.38
CA GLU A 74 37.01 0.84 39.06
C GLU A 74 36.91 0.27 37.63
N LEU A 75 35.69 -0.07 37.19
CA LEU A 75 35.44 -0.55 35.83
C LEU A 75 35.61 0.56 34.80
N VAL A 76 35.09 1.75 35.08
CA VAL A 76 35.26 2.93 34.21
C VAL A 76 36.73 3.30 34.07
N GLN A 77 37.51 3.29 35.17
CA GLN A 77 38.95 3.60 35.12
C GLN A 77 39.77 2.53 34.37
N SER A 78 39.43 1.25 34.55
CA SER A 78 40.19 0.15 33.96
C SER A 78 39.84 -0.14 32.50
N LEU A 79 38.57 0.01 32.12
CA LEU A 79 38.10 -0.25 30.76
C LEU A 79 38.06 1.00 29.89
N LYS A 80 38.02 2.20 30.49
CA LYS A 80 37.92 3.50 29.82
C LYS A 80 36.89 3.50 28.67
N PRO A 81 35.62 3.15 28.93
CA PRO A 81 34.60 3.13 27.87
C PRO A 81 34.32 4.53 27.34
N ASN A 82 34.01 4.65 26.05
CA ASN A 82 33.58 5.93 25.49
C ASN A 82 32.19 6.32 25.98
N ILE A 83 31.33 5.33 26.28
CA ILE A 83 29.99 5.56 26.82
C ILE A 83 29.71 4.57 27.95
N LEU A 84 29.20 5.07 29.07
CA LEU A 84 28.55 4.26 30.09
C LEU A 84 27.03 4.44 29.97
N VAL A 85 26.27 3.34 29.89
CA VAL A 85 24.81 3.38 29.86
C VAL A 85 24.25 2.83 31.18
N LYS A 86 23.36 3.61 31.82
CA LYS A 86 22.64 3.25 33.04
C LYS A 86 21.12 3.31 32.85
N GLY A 87 20.40 2.65 33.77
CA GLY A 87 18.94 2.78 33.85
C GLY A 87 18.51 4.20 34.22
N ARG A 88 17.37 4.67 33.70
CA ARG A 88 16.87 6.03 33.93
C ARG A 88 16.53 6.33 35.40
N GLU A 89 16.31 5.31 36.21
CA GLU A 89 16.17 5.42 37.67
C GLU A 89 17.43 5.95 38.38
N TYR A 90 18.58 5.99 37.69
CA TYR A 90 19.83 6.57 38.16
C TYR A 90 20.09 8.00 37.64
N GLU A 91 19.25 8.53 36.74
CA GLU A 91 19.44 9.86 36.09
C GLU A 91 19.47 11.00 37.12
N ASN A 92 18.61 10.94 38.14
CA ASN A 92 18.52 11.95 39.20
C ASN A 92 19.31 11.59 40.47
N ARG A 93 20.23 10.62 40.39
CA ARG A 93 21.09 10.21 41.53
C ARG A 93 22.49 10.79 41.36
N GLU A 94 23.27 10.74 42.44
CA GLU A 94 24.70 11.03 42.36
C GLU A 94 25.41 9.93 41.56
N ASN A 95 26.16 10.32 40.54
CA ASN A 95 26.89 9.43 39.62
C ASN A 95 28.39 9.79 39.63
N PRO A 96 29.17 9.34 40.64
CA PRO A 96 30.58 9.71 40.80
C PRO A 96 31.45 9.36 39.59
N GLU A 97 31.08 8.33 38.84
CA GLU A 97 31.80 7.91 37.64
C GLU A 97 31.65 8.85 36.44
N GLU A 98 30.70 9.80 36.46
CA GLU A 98 30.55 10.81 35.42
C GLU A 98 31.79 11.71 35.32
N ILE A 99 32.35 12.09 36.48
CA ILE A 99 33.59 12.87 36.56
C ILE A 99 34.74 12.10 35.90
N LEU A 100 34.82 10.80 36.18
CA LEU A 100 35.87 9.92 35.62
C LEU A 100 35.73 9.78 34.11
N LEU A 101 34.51 9.66 33.58
CA LEU A 101 34.24 9.61 32.14
C LEU A 101 34.68 10.92 31.47
N GLN A 102 34.35 12.07 32.06
CA GLN A 102 34.69 13.38 31.50
C GLN A 102 36.21 13.62 31.39
N GLU A 103 37.03 13.07 32.28
CA GLU A 103 38.50 13.23 32.25
C GLU A 103 39.16 12.77 30.94
N TYR A 104 38.52 11.84 30.21
CA TYR A 104 39.02 11.35 28.93
C TYR A 104 37.98 11.45 27.79
N GLY A 105 36.94 12.27 27.99
CA GLY A 105 35.93 12.55 26.97
C GLY A 105 34.89 11.43 26.76
N GLY A 106 34.65 10.62 27.78
CA GLY A 106 33.54 9.66 27.82
C GLY A 106 32.22 10.31 28.23
N GLU A 107 31.11 9.66 27.89
CA GLU A 107 29.74 10.15 28.16
C GLU A 107 28.95 9.18 29.05
N LEU A 108 28.07 9.71 29.90
CA LEU A 108 27.10 8.95 30.68
C LEU A 108 25.70 9.14 30.08
N LEU A 109 25.05 8.04 29.70
CA LEU A 109 23.70 8.06 29.13
C LEU A 109 22.73 7.24 29.99
N PHE A 110 21.46 7.66 29.99
CA PHE A 110 20.40 7.01 30.74
C PHE A 110 19.26 6.54 29.82
N ASP A 111 18.84 5.28 29.96
CA ASP A 111 17.66 4.75 29.25
C ASP A 111 16.69 4.03 30.21
N SER A 112 15.40 4.12 29.92
CA SER A 112 14.34 3.56 30.78
C SER A 112 13.86 2.18 30.37
N GLY A 113 14.34 1.61 29.26
CA GLY A 113 13.84 0.36 28.70
C GLY A 113 12.32 0.38 28.44
N LYS A 114 11.72 1.58 28.33
CA LYS A 114 10.27 1.77 28.23
C LYS A 114 9.72 0.97 27.05
N ALA A 115 8.49 0.51 27.19
CA ALA A 115 7.74 -0.09 26.10
C ALA A 115 7.31 0.96 25.07
N SER A 116 8.28 1.60 24.42
CA SER A 116 8.19 1.64 22.98
C SER A 116 8.45 0.20 22.53
N PHE A 117 7.43 -0.51 22.08
CA PHE A 117 7.72 -1.24 20.85
C PHE A 117 8.27 -0.15 19.94
N SER A 118 9.53 -0.27 19.49
CA SER A 118 10.00 0.69 18.52
C SER A 118 8.93 0.72 17.46
N SER A 119 8.46 1.89 17.06
CA SER A 119 7.41 1.92 16.06
C SER A 119 7.88 1.25 14.78
N LEU A 120 9.20 1.12 14.57
CA LEU A 120 9.84 0.23 13.61
C LEU A 120 9.51 -1.27 13.82
N ASP A 121 9.50 -1.79 15.06
CA ASP A 121 9.15 -3.19 15.35
C ASP A 121 7.64 -3.45 15.12
N LEU A 122 6.79 -2.45 15.40
CA LEU A 122 5.35 -2.53 15.07
C LEU A 122 5.14 -2.41 13.57
N LEU A 123 5.90 -1.55 12.90
CA LEU A 123 5.90 -1.39 11.46
C LEU A 123 6.32 -2.67 10.77
N GLU A 124 7.46 -3.26 11.15
CA GLU A 124 7.92 -4.54 10.62
C GLU A 124 6.84 -5.61 10.78
N LYS A 125 6.14 -5.66 11.92
CA LYS A 125 5.00 -6.58 12.08
C LYS A 125 3.80 -6.21 11.21
N GLU A 126 3.46 -4.94 11.01
CA GLU A 126 2.40 -4.51 10.10
C GLU A 126 2.74 -4.85 8.64
N PHE A 127 4.03 -4.75 8.26
CA PHE A 127 4.54 -5.04 6.92
C PHE A 127 4.76 -6.54 6.66
N GLN A 128 5.26 -7.28 7.66
CA GLN A 128 5.59 -8.71 7.59
C GLN A 128 4.46 -9.62 8.03
N ALA A 129 3.39 -9.11 8.66
CA ALA A 129 2.21 -9.92 8.89
C ALA A 129 1.76 -10.46 7.53
N ASP A 130 2.10 -11.72 7.25
CA ASP A 130 1.77 -12.37 6.01
C ASP A 130 0.27 -12.17 5.76
N ALA A 131 -0.04 -11.83 4.52
CA ALA A 131 -1.40 -11.83 4.03
C ALA A 131 -1.88 -13.28 4.07
N GLY A 132 -2.39 -13.73 5.22
CA GLY A 132 -3.21 -14.93 5.27
C GLY A 132 -4.28 -14.75 4.22
N TYR A 133 -4.21 -15.54 3.15
CA TYR A 133 -5.16 -15.54 2.03
C TYR A 133 -6.50 -16.09 2.52
N HIS A 134 -7.16 -15.36 3.43
CA HIS A 134 -8.49 -15.69 3.94
C HIS A 134 -9.53 -15.19 2.94
N ILE A 135 -9.43 -15.68 1.70
CA ILE A 135 -10.39 -15.45 0.64
C ILE A 135 -11.35 -16.62 0.65
N LYS A 136 -12.64 -16.34 0.82
CA LYS A 136 -13.69 -17.36 0.74
C LYS A 136 -14.41 -17.24 -0.59
N LEU A 137 -14.14 -18.17 -1.51
CA LEU A 137 -14.81 -18.17 -2.80
C LEU A 137 -16.34 -18.30 -2.65
N PRO A 138 -17.12 -17.56 -3.47
CA PRO A 138 -18.57 -17.57 -3.38
C PRO A 138 -19.17 -18.76 -4.16
N TYR A 139 -19.05 -19.99 -3.64
CA TYR A 139 -19.47 -21.21 -4.35
C TYR A 139 -20.90 -21.19 -4.90
N LYS A 140 -21.87 -20.63 -4.17
CA LYS A 140 -23.26 -20.46 -4.65
C LYS A 140 -23.37 -19.52 -5.86
N TYR A 141 -22.44 -18.57 -6.01
CA TYR A 141 -22.35 -17.67 -7.17
C TYR A 141 -21.76 -18.39 -8.36
N MET A 142 -20.70 -19.17 -8.12
CA MET A 142 -20.07 -19.98 -9.14
C MET A 142 -21.05 -21.01 -9.71
N GLU A 143 -21.76 -21.73 -8.85
CA GLU A 143 -22.74 -22.76 -9.24
C GLU A 143 -23.86 -22.20 -10.14
N ARG A 144 -24.48 -21.07 -9.76
CA ARG A 144 -25.61 -20.49 -10.50
C ARG A 144 -25.24 -19.88 -11.85
N HIS A 145 -23.96 -19.53 -12.04
CA HIS A 145 -23.43 -19.02 -13.32
C HIS A 145 -22.62 -20.05 -14.09
N GLY A 146 -22.57 -21.31 -13.63
CA GLY A 146 -21.85 -22.39 -14.30
C GLY A 146 -20.33 -22.20 -14.35
N ILE A 147 -19.76 -21.49 -13.36
CA ILE A 147 -18.33 -21.21 -13.27
C ILE A 147 -17.64 -22.40 -12.62
N ASP A 148 -16.79 -23.09 -13.36
CA ASP A 148 -15.98 -24.22 -12.86
C ASP A 148 -14.50 -23.82 -12.68
N SER A 149 -13.86 -24.45 -11.70
CA SER A 149 -12.42 -24.39 -11.44
C SER A 149 -11.54 -24.57 -12.68
N SER A 150 -11.89 -25.49 -13.58
CA SER A 150 -11.14 -25.73 -14.82
C SER A 150 -11.14 -24.54 -15.79
N GLN A 151 -12.22 -23.75 -15.79
CA GLN A 151 -12.32 -22.53 -16.57
C GLN A 151 -11.44 -21.42 -15.98
N LEU A 152 -11.29 -21.38 -14.65
CA LEU A 152 -10.50 -20.36 -13.97
C LEU A 152 -9.03 -20.42 -14.38
N ASP A 153 -8.43 -21.61 -14.38
CA ASP A 153 -7.05 -21.81 -14.80
C ASP A 153 -6.86 -21.47 -16.29
N SER A 154 -7.83 -21.83 -17.14
CA SER A 154 -7.81 -21.48 -18.56
C SER A 154 -7.80 -19.97 -18.79
N TYR A 155 -8.61 -19.21 -18.03
CA TYR A 155 -8.61 -17.75 -18.14
C TYR A 155 -7.26 -17.15 -17.72
N LEU A 156 -6.70 -17.63 -16.60
CA LEU A 156 -5.41 -17.14 -16.08
C LEU A 156 -4.22 -17.38 -17.03
N ASN A 157 -4.27 -18.42 -17.86
CA ASN A 157 -3.24 -18.63 -18.90
C ASN A 157 -3.42 -17.70 -20.11
N LYS A 158 -4.65 -17.30 -20.44
CA LYS A 158 -4.93 -16.43 -21.58
C LYS A 158 -4.69 -14.96 -21.27
N VAL A 159 -4.88 -14.52 -20.03
CA VAL A 159 -4.67 -13.11 -19.67
C VAL A 159 -3.22 -12.65 -19.89
N SER A 160 -2.24 -13.56 -19.82
CA SER A 160 -0.84 -13.23 -20.11
C SER A 160 -0.53 -12.97 -21.59
N GLU A 161 -1.43 -13.33 -22.50
CA GLU A 161 -1.25 -13.07 -23.92
C GLU A 161 -1.72 -11.67 -24.33
N LEU A 162 -2.54 -11.03 -23.47
CA LEU A 162 -3.17 -9.74 -23.73
C LEU A 162 -2.15 -8.61 -23.89
N LYS A 163 -2.49 -7.69 -24.80
CA LYS A 163 -1.84 -6.41 -24.99
C LYS A 163 -2.80 -5.30 -24.56
N ILE A 164 -2.38 -4.49 -23.59
CA ILE A 164 -3.26 -3.53 -22.92
C ILE A 164 -2.66 -2.13 -23.04
N ALA A 165 -3.50 -1.15 -23.34
CA ALA A 165 -3.18 0.26 -23.18
C ALA A 165 -3.96 0.83 -21.99
N VAL A 166 -3.25 1.41 -21.02
CA VAL A 166 -3.83 2.13 -19.89
C VAL A 166 -3.57 3.61 -20.08
N ILE A 167 -4.61 4.43 -20.01
CA ILE A 167 -4.52 5.88 -20.15
C ILE A 167 -5.22 6.54 -18.97
N GLY A 168 -4.59 7.52 -18.36
CA GLY A 168 -5.22 8.23 -17.26
C GLY A 168 -4.25 8.98 -16.37
N ASP A 169 -4.74 9.40 -15.20
CA ASP A 169 -3.94 10.17 -14.25
C ASP A 169 -2.94 9.27 -13.52
N LEU A 170 -1.64 9.48 -13.71
CA LEU A 170 -0.60 8.87 -12.89
C LEU A 170 -0.50 9.56 -11.54
N ILE A 171 -0.45 8.76 -10.47
CA ILE A 171 -0.41 9.24 -9.08
C ILE A 171 0.73 8.54 -8.35
N MET A 172 1.51 9.29 -7.58
CA MET A 172 2.42 8.76 -6.58
C MET A 172 1.75 8.86 -5.21
N ASP A 173 1.63 7.74 -4.50
CA ASP A 173 1.10 7.67 -3.14
C ASP A 173 2.27 7.51 -2.17
N GLU A 174 2.50 8.49 -1.30
CA GLU A 174 3.58 8.45 -0.30
C GLU A 174 2.99 8.24 1.10
N TYR A 175 3.42 7.18 1.77
CA TYR A 175 3.04 6.84 3.13
C TYR A 175 4.16 7.28 4.05
N ILE A 176 3.90 8.32 4.83
CA ILE A 176 4.84 8.84 5.82
C ILE A 176 4.39 8.31 7.17
N ILE A 177 5.14 7.36 7.71
CA ILE A 177 4.83 6.78 9.00
C ILE A 177 5.42 7.68 10.08
N CYS A 178 4.59 7.99 11.08
CA CYS A 178 4.93 8.92 12.13
C CYS A 178 4.65 8.38 13.53
N ASP A 179 5.53 8.75 14.45
CA ASP A 179 5.33 8.60 15.87
C ASP A 179 4.65 9.84 16.47
N PRO A 180 3.56 9.67 17.24
CA PRO A 180 2.88 10.79 17.85
C PRO A 180 3.64 11.22 19.11
N LEU A 181 4.08 12.47 19.14
CA LEU A 181 4.77 13.07 20.28
C LEU A 181 3.78 13.59 21.33
N GLY A 182 2.62 14.06 20.89
CA GLY A 182 1.59 14.62 21.76
C GLY A 182 0.76 15.69 21.06
N MET A 183 0.00 16.47 21.82
CA MET A 183 -0.61 17.71 21.31
C MET A 183 0.35 18.88 21.46
N SER A 184 0.33 19.80 20.49
CA SER A 184 1.07 21.06 20.59
C SER A 184 0.50 21.94 21.71
N GLN A 185 1.37 22.73 22.36
CA GLN A 185 0.98 23.76 23.33
C GLN A 185 0.75 25.12 22.65
N GLU A 186 1.19 25.28 21.41
CA GLU A 186 1.05 26.51 20.62
C GLU A 186 -0.28 26.53 19.86
N ASP A 187 -0.68 25.39 19.30
CA ASP A 187 -1.93 25.18 18.57
C ASP A 187 -2.55 23.82 18.97
N PRO A 188 -3.87 23.64 18.91
CA PRO A 188 -4.53 22.38 19.26
C PRO A 188 -4.39 21.32 18.13
N THR A 189 -3.15 20.98 17.80
CA THR A 189 -2.80 20.04 16.73
C THR A 189 -1.97 18.87 17.26
N ILE A 190 -2.00 17.74 16.56
CA ILE A 190 -1.18 16.57 16.88
C ILE A 190 0.22 16.79 16.32
N VAL A 191 1.23 16.71 17.17
CA VAL A 191 2.64 16.74 16.77
C VAL A 191 3.11 15.31 16.56
N VAL A 192 3.71 15.06 15.40
CA VAL A 192 4.25 13.76 15.02
C VAL A 192 5.67 13.90 14.48
N THR A 193 6.49 12.86 14.64
CA THR A 193 7.82 12.76 14.01
C THR A 193 7.82 11.65 12.96
N PRO A 194 8.25 11.90 11.71
CA PRO A 194 8.34 10.86 10.70
C PRO A 194 9.47 9.89 11.06
N ILE A 195 9.20 8.59 10.93
CA ILE A 195 10.15 7.51 11.24
C ILE A 195 10.41 6.57 10.06
N ASP A 196 9.50 6.53 9.08
CA ASP A 196 9.65 5.76 7.85
C ASP A 196 8.84 6.43 6.73
N GLN A 197 9.24 6.20 5.49
CA GLN A 197 8.58 6.71 4.29
C GLN A 197 8.57 5.64 3.21
N GLN A 198 7.40 5.41 2.62
CA GLN A 198 7.23 4.44 1.55
C GLN A 198 6.43 5.02 0.40
N LEU A 199 6.95 4.83 -0.80
CA LEU A 199 6.35 5.32 -2.02
C LEU A 199 5.68 4.19 -2.79
N PHE A 200 4.48 4.43 -3.27
CA PHE A 200 3.68 3.50 -4.06
C PHE A 200 3.22 4.18 -5.34
N ILE A 201 3.15 3.40 -6.41
CA ILE A 201 2.48 3.83 -7.64
C ILE A 201 0.96 3.72 -7.46
N GLY A 202 0.23 4.68 -8.00
CA GLY A 202 -1.23 4.79 -7.94
C GLY A 202 -1.82 5.26 -9.27
N GLY A 203 -3.14 5.40 -9.29
CA GLY A 203 -3.87 5.86 -10.47
C GLY A 203 -3.73 4.95 -11.69
N ALA A 204 -3.55 5.54 -12.87
CA ALA A 204 -3.31 4.77 -14.09
C ALA A 204 -2.05 3.89 -14.00
N GLY A 205 -1.04 4.33 -13.23
CA GLY A 205 0.21 3.59 -13.06
C GLY A 205 0.03 2.25 -12.35
N ILE A 206 -0.76 2.19 -11.28
CA ILE A 206 -1.02 0.91 -10.60
C ILE A 206 -1.96 0.00 -11.38
N VAL A 207 -2.95 0.56 -12.09
CA VAL A 207 -3.79 -0.23 -13.02
C VAL A 207 -2.92 -0.93 -14.05
N ALA A 208 -1.94 -0.22 -14.62
CA ALA A 208 -0.97 -0.80 -15.55
C ALA A 208 -0.08 -1.86 -14.87
N ALA A 209 0.44 -1.57 -13.69
CA ALA A 209 1.30 -2.51 -12.97
C ALA A 209 0.56 -3.79 -12.51
N HIS A 210 -0.72 -3.70 -12.15
CA HIS A 210 -1.55 -4.87 -11.89
C HIS A 210 -1.70 -5.75 -13.13
N ALA A 211 -2.01 -5.15 -14.29
CA ALA A 211 -2.10 -5.91 -15.55
C ALA A 211 -0.77 -6.59 -15.91
N ALA A 212 0.35 -5.88 -15.78
CA ALA A 212 1.68 -6.45 -16.05
C ALA A 212 2.03 -7.57 -15.08
N GLY A 213 1.74 -7.42 -13.78
CA GLY A 213 1.95 -8.47 -12.78
C GLY A 213 1.04 -9.70 -12.95
N LEU A 214 -0.10 -9.56 -13.61
CA LEU A 214 -0.95 -10.67 -14.08
C LEU A 214 -0.44 -11.29 -15.40
N GLY A 215 0.63 -10.76 -15.98
CA GLY A 215 1.36 -11.33 -17.12
C GLY A 215 1.07 -10.68 -18.48
N ALA A 216 0.20 -9.67 -18.55
CA ALA A 216 -0.10 -8.99 -19.82
C ALA A 216 1.03 -8.05 -20.25
N ARG A 217 1.09 -7.75 -21.55
CA ARG A 217 1.97 -6.68 -22.07
C ARG A 217 1.24 -5.35 -21.99
N VAL A 218 1.80 -4.40 -21.25
CA VAL A 218 1.10 -3.17 -20.92
C VAL A 218 1.84 -1.94 -21.45
N ASN A 219 1.11 -1.07 -22.14
CA ASN A 219 1.53 0.29 -22.47
C ASN A 219 0.77 1.26 -21.57
N LEU A 220 1.50 2.03 -20.77
CA LEU A 220 0.94 3.15 -20.02
C LEU A 220 1.17 4.44 -20.79
N ILE A 221 0.11 5.22 -21.00
CA ILE A 221 0.17 6.56 -21.57
C ILE A 221 -0.42 7.54 -20.56
N SER A 222 0.37 8.50 -20.07
CA SER A 222 -0.08 9.46 -19.05
C SER A 222 0.65 10.79 -19.20
N VAL A 223 0.16 11.81 -18.50
CA VAL A 223 0.85 13.10 -18.34
C VAL A 223 1.43 13.20 -16.94
N THR A 224 2.67 13.68 -16.83
CA THR A 224 3.37 13.95 -15.56
C THR A 224 4.03 15.32 -15.58
N GLY A 225 4.53 15.78 -14.44
CA GLY A 225 5.47 16.90 -14.41
C GLY A 225 6.86 16.47 -14.88
N ASN A 226 7.80 17.40 -14.77
CA ASN A 226 9.23 17.17 -14.95
C ASN A 226 9.92 17.35 -13.59
N ASP A 227 9.74 16.37 -12.70
CA ASP A 227 10.12 16.44 -11.29
C ASP A 227 10.59 15.08 -10.76
N GLN A 228 11.09 15.04 -9.52
CA GLN A 228 11.58 13.81 -8.88
C GLN A 228 10.53 12.69 -8.84
N MET A 229 9.24 13.05 -8.73
CA MET A 229 8.15 12.06 -8.70
C MET A 229 7.96 11.39 -10.05
N HIS A 230 8.20 12.09 -11.16
CA HIS A 230 8.27 11.48 -12.50
C HIS A 230 9.36 10.41 -12.55
N ASP A 231 10.58 10.74 -12.14
CA ASP A 231 11.72 9.81 -12.18
C ASP A 231 11.45 8.55 -11.34
N GLN A 232 10.89 8.72 -10.14
CA GLN A 232 10.50 7.61 -9.28
C GLN A 232 9.36 6.77 -9.86
N ALA A 233 8.38 7.40 -10.52
CA ALA A 233 7.32 6.68 -11.21
C ALA A 233 7.89 5.79 -12.32
N VAL A 234 8.82 6.33 -13.12
CA VAL A 234 9.50 5.59 -14.20
C VAL A 234 10.25 4.39 -13.63
N GLU A 235 10.99 4.55 -12.54
CA GLU A 235 11.72 3.46 -11.89
C GLU A 235 10.78 2.34 -11.44
N ILE A 236 9.72 2.67 -10.69
CA ILE A 236 8.76 1.68 -10.17
C ILE A 236 8.03 0.94 -11.30
N LEU A 237 7.60 1.67 -12.33
CA LEU A 237 6.87 1.09 -13.46
C LEU A 237 7.77 0.22 -14.35
N THR A 238 9.04 0.59 -14.52
CA THR A 238 10.02 -0.21 -15.25
C THR A 238 10.30 -1.52 -14.52
N GLN A 239 10.42 -1.49 -13.19
CA GLN A 239 10.54 -2.70 -12.36
C GLN A 239 9.30 -3.60 -12.43
N ALA A 240 8.13 -3.02 -12.72
CA ALA A 240 6.88 -3.74 -12.92
C ALA A 240 6.66 -4.23 -14.37
N ASP A 241 7.65 -4.10 -15.25
CA ASP A 241 7.59 -4.51 -16.67
C ASP A 241 6.49 -3.82 -17.48
N VAL A 242 6.22 -2.55 -17.18
CA VAL A 242 5.29 -1.70 -17.93
C VAL A 242 6.06 -0.93 -19.01
N ASN A 243 5.54 -0.88 -20.24
CA ASN A 243 6.06 0.03 -21.27
C ASN A 243 5.49 1.44 -21.06
N ILE A 244 6.36 2.41 -20.85
CA ILE A 244 5.99 3.71 -20.29
C ILE A 244 6.06 4.80 -21.36
N ASN A 245 4.96 5.52 -21.56
CA ASN A 245 4.88 6.72 -22.40
C ASN A 245 4.34 7.89 -21.56
N LEU A 246 5.23 8.56 -20.82
CA LEU A 246 4.88 9.73 -20.03
C LEU A 246 5.18 11.01 -20.82
N ILE A 247 4.17 11.85 -20.97
CA ILE A 247 4.29 13.16 -21.59
C ILE A 247 4.48 14.19 -20.47
N ASN A 248 5.55 14.98 -20.55
CA ASN A 248 5.85 15.97 -19.53
C ASN A 248 5.09 17.28 -19.81
N ASP A 249 4.40 17.79 -18.79
CA ASP A 249 3.80 19.11 -18.76
C ASP A 249 4.53 19.98 -17.73
N GLU A 250 5.36 20.90 -18.22
CA GLU A 250 6.18 21.83 -17.43
C GLU A 250 5.36 22.77 -16.52
N HIS A 251 4.03 22.82 -16.66
CA HIS A 251 3.15 23.69 -15.89
C HIS A 251 2.36 22.97 -14.79
N ARG A 252 2.54 21.66 -14.61
CA ARG A 252 1.94 20.91 -13.51
C ARG A 252 2.97 20.00 -12.84
N PRO A 253 2.85 19.76 -11.51
CA PRO A 253 3.62 18.71 -10.86
C PRO A 253 3.06 17.34 -11.25
N THR A 254 3.90 16.31 -11.16
CA THR A 254 3.43 14.92 -11.07
C THR A 254 2.55 14.78 -9.84
N THR A 255 1.37 14.16 -9.98
CA THR A 255 0.40 14.10 -8.88
C THR A 255 0.96 13.27 -7.71
N LEU A 256 1.08 13.88 -6.54
CA LEU A 256 1.57 13.25 -5.32
C LEU A 256 0.51 13.32 -4.20
N LYS A 257 0.24 12.19 -3.57
CA LYS A 257 -0.68 12.05 -2.43
C LYS A 257 0.08 11.53 -1.22
N GLN A 258 0.36 12.42 -0.28
CA GLN A 258 1.05 12.09 0.96
C GLN A 258 0.04 11.73 2.05
N ARG A 259 0.26 10.61 2.74
CA ARG A 259 -0.56 10.11 3.85
C ARG A 259 0.33 10.00 5.07
N TYR A 260 0.12 10.90 6.04
CA TYR A 260 0.79 10.86 7.34
C TYR A 260 0.04 9.86 8.22
N ARG A 261 0.71 8.78 8.63
CA ARG A 261 0.07 7.65 9.31
C ARG A 261 0.71 7.39 10.66
N SER A 262 -0.09 6.99 11.64
CA SER A 262 0.39 6.55 12.94
C SER A 262 -0.49 5.42 13.47
N LYS A 263 0.13 4.35 13.99
CA LYS A 263 -0.55 3.17 14.53
C LYS A 263 -1.66 2.64 13.59
N GLY A 264 -1.31 2.44 12.32
CA GLY A 264 -2.20 1.96 11.27
C GLY A 264 -3.25 2.96 10.75
N LYS A 265 -3.40 4.14 11.35
CA LYS A 265 -4.41 5.15 10.98
C LYS A 265 -3.79 6.33 10.23
N THR A 266 -4.51 6.87 9.26
CA THR A 266 -4.12 8.12 8.57
C THR A 266 -4.56 9.33 9.39
N LEU A 267 -3.63 10.21 9.71
CA LEU A 267 -3.83 11.45 10.46
C LEU A 267 -4.15 12.62 9.53
N LEU A 268 -3.39 12.74 8.44
CA LEU A 268 -3.49 13.82 7.47
C LEU A 268 -3.19 13.29 6.08
N ARG A 269 -3.90 13.84 5.08
CA ARG A 269 -3.56 13.64 3.68
C ARG A 269 -3.29 14.98 3.02
N VAL A 270 -2.14 15.11 2.39
CA VAL A 270 -1.74 16.28 1.59
C VAL A 270 -1.67 15.85 0.14
N SER A 271 -2.19 16.66 -0.77
CA SER A 271 -2.20 16.36 -2.21
C SER A 271 -1.58 17.50 -2.99
N HIS A 272 -0.53 17.18 -3.73
CA HIS A 272 0.17 18.09 -4.64
C HIS A 272 -0.27 17.73 -6.05
N LEU A 273 -1.16 18.53 -6.62
CA LEU A 273 -1.76 18.24 -7.93
C LEU A 273 -2.26 19.51 -8.60
N HIS A 274 -2.42 19.43 -9.92
CA HIS A 274 -3.10 20.43 -10.73
C HIS A 274 -4.39 19.83 -11.27
N GLN A 275 -5.51 20.56 -11.19
CA GLN A 275 -6.84 20.02 -11.54
C GLN A 275 -7.33 20.42 -12.93
N SER A 276 -6.66 21.35 -13.61
CA SER A 276 -7.11 21.74 -14.94
C SER A 276 -6.81 20.66 -15.97
N ASP A 277 -7.66 20.61 -16.98
CA ASP A 277 -7.40 19.88 -18.21
C ASP A 277 -6.01 20.23 -18.78
N ILE A 278 -5.35 19.23 -19.33
CA ILE A 278 -4.13 19.40 -20.12
C ILE A 278 -4.43 20.25 -21.36
N ASN A 279 -3.45 21.03 -21.81
CA ASN A 279 -3.60 21.88 -22.99
C ASN A 279 -3.76 21.06 -24.29
N GLN A 280 -4.22 21.70 -25.36
CA GLN A 280 -4.50 21.03 -26.63
C GLN A 280 -3.29 20.27 -27.20
N LYS A 281 -2.08 20.83 -27.08
CA LYS A 281 -0.84 20.20 -27.59
C LYS A 281 -0.59 18.85 -26.90
N LEU A 282 -0.77 18.80 -25.57
CA LEU A 282 -0.62 17.56 -24.79
C LEU A 282 -1.74 16.56 -25.12
N GLN A 283 -2.97 17.03 -25.34
CA GLN A 283 -4.08 16.19 -25.78
C GLN A 283 -3.77 15.51 -27.13
N ASP A 284 -3.25 16.28 -28.09
CA ASP A 284 -2.88 15.75 -29.41
C ASP A 284 -1.75 14.72 -29.29
N GLN A 285 -0.77 14.96 -28.42
CA GLN A 285 0.31 14.00 -28.14
C GLN A 285 -0.20 12.70 -27.52
N LEU A 286 -1.13 12.75 -26.55
CA LEU A 286 -1.75 11.54 -25.99
C LEU A 286 -2.45 10.70 -27.07
N ILE A 287 -3.22 11.36 -27.94
CA ILE A 287 -3.93 10.72 -29.04
C ILE A 287 -2.95 10.08 -30.03
N GLU A 288 -1.87 10.78 -30.38
CA GLU A 288 -0.82 10.28 -31.28
C GLU A 288 -0.12 9.03 -30.71
N GLN A 289 0.14 8.99 -29.40
CA GLN A 289 0.74 7.80 -28.78
C GLN A 289 -0.20 6.59 -28.85
N LEU A 290 -1.50 6.78 -28.62
CA LEU A 290 -2.46 5.69 -28.79
C LEU A 290 -2.55 5.25 -30.27
N GLU A 291 -2.55 6.19 -31.21
CA GLU A 291 -2.64 5.90 -32.65
C GLU A 291 -1.53 4.96 -33.13
N LYS A 292 -0.32 5.09 -32.59
CA LYS A 292 0.82 4.24 -32.93
C LYS A 292 0.64 2.77 -32.52
N ILE A 293 -0.14 2.52 -31.46
CA ILE A 293 -0.27 1.18 -30.85
C ILE A 293 -1.67 0.58 -30.96
N ILE A 294 -2.69 1.36 -31.35
CA ILE A 294 -4.11 0.93 -31.29
C ILE A 294 -4.40 -0.34 -32.09
N GLY A 295 -3.70 -0.55 -33.21
CA GLY A 295 -3.83 -1.75 -34.03
C GLY A 295 -3.18 -3.01 -33.44
N ASP A 296 -2.42 -2.87 -32.36
CA ASP A 296 -1.69 -3.95 -31.69
C ASP A 296 -2.09 -4.11 -30.22
N ILE A 297 -3.24 -3.58 -29.79
CA ILE A 297 -3.75 -3.84 -28.43
C ILE A 297 -5.07 -4.61 -28.51
N ASP A 298 -5.45 -5.27 -27.41
CA ASP A 298 -6.72 -5.96 -27.27
C ASP A 298 -7.70 -5.17 -26.38
N LEU A 299 -7.15 -4.42 -25.42
CA LEU A 299 -7.89 -3.72 -24.37
C LEU A 299 -7.36 -2.29 -24.15
N LEU A 300 -8.29 -1.34 -24.14
CA LEU A 300 -8.09 0.06 -23.76
C LEU A 300 -8.75 0.35 -22.41
N VAL A 301 -7.98 0.85 -21.44
CA VAL A 301 -8.47 1.18 -20.10
C VAL A 301 -8.28 2.66 -19.82
N PHE A 302 -9.38 3.35 -19.51
CA PHE A 302 -9.35 4.70 -18.96
C PHE A 302 -9.37 4.65 -17.43
N SER A 303 -8.34 5.21 -16.79
CA SER A 303 -8.23 5.32 -15.33
C SER A 303 -8.24 6.79 -14.93
N ASP A 304 -9.44 7.33 -14.69
CA ASP A 304 -9.65 8.76 -14.52
C ASP A 304 -9.84 9.14 -13.06
N PHE A 305 -8.97 9.99 -12.53
CA PHE A 305 -9.08 10.54 -11.18
C PHE A 305 -9.60 11.98 -11.20
N ASN A 306 -10.00 12.46 -12.37
CA ASN A 306 -10.47 13.80 -12.64
C ASN A 306 -9.41 14.87 -12.28
N TYR A 307 -8.12 14.60 -12.61
CA TYR A 307 -7.02 15.57 -12.51
C TYR A 307 -6.65 16.23 -13.84
N GLY A 308 -7.45 15.97 -14.88
CA GLY A 308 -7.38 16.68 -16.16
C GLY A 308 -6.50 16.00 -17.22
N CYS A 309 -5.98 14.78 -17.00
CA CYS A 309 -5.32 14.02 -18.06
C CYS A 309 -6.29 13.53 -19.14
N LEU A 310 -7.58 13.37 -18.81
CA LEU A 310 -8.63 12.86 -19.71
C LEU A 310 -9.75 13.90 -19.97
N PRO A 311 -9.50 14.97 -20.74
CA PRO A 311 -10.54 15.86 -21.24
C PRO A 311 -11.55 15.13 -22.15
N ASP A 312 -12.77 15.65 -22.27
CA ASP A 312 -13.85 15.00 -23.04
C ASP A 312 -13.48 14.77 -24.51
N ALA A 313 -12.74 15.71 -25.10
CA ALA A 313 -12.28 15.61 -26.48
C ALA A 313 -11.35 14.40 -26.69
N VAL A 314 -10.44 14.16 -25.74
CA VAL A 314 -9.50 13.03 -25.77
C VAL A 314 -10.26 11.71 -25.62
N ILE A 315 -11.13 11.60 -24.61
CA ILE A 315 -11.95 10.40 -24.37
C ILE A 315 -12.74 10.05 -25.63
N LYS A 316 -13.43 11.03 -26.22
CA LYS A 316 -14.24 10.80 -27.43
C LYS A 316 -13.40 10.30 -28.59
N LYS A 317 -12.27 10.97 -28.89
CA LYS A 317 -11.41 10.60 -30.02
C LYS A 317 -10.81 9.20 -29.85
N MET A 318 -10.28 8.89 -28.67
CA MET A 318 -9.70 7.58 -28.37
C MET A 318 -10.75 6.47 -28.38
N THR A 319 -11.96 6.75 -27.88
CA THR A 319 -13.09 5.80 -27.94
C THR A 319 -13.49 5.50 -29.39
N GLU A 320 -13.55 6.52 -30.26
CA GLU A 320 -13.82 6.33 -31.70
C GLU A 320 -12.72 5.48 -32.37
N MET A 321 -11.45 5.75 -32.08
CA MET A 321 -10.31 4.97 -32.61
C MET A 321 -10.38 3.50 -32.19
N ALA A 322 -10.63 3.24 -30.90
CA ALA A 322 -10.73 1.90 -30.36
C ALA A 322 -11.91 1.12 -30.96
N LYS A 323 -13.08 1.74 -31.12
CA LYS A 323 -14.23 1.10 -31.78
C LYS A 323 -13.93 0.72 -33.23
N ASN A 324 -13.25 1.59 -33.99
CA ASN A 324 -12.88 1.31 -35.38
C ASN A 324 -11.95 0.11 -35.52
N HIS A 325 -11.14 -0.16 -34.49
CA HIS A 325 -10.24 -1.32 -34.40
C HIS A 325 -10.84 -2.50 -33.64
N GLN A 326 -12.12 -2.41 -33.21
CA GLN A 326 -12.81 -3.44 -32.42
C GLN A 326 -12.13 -3.77 -31.08
N ILE A 327 -11.46 -2.78 -30.48
CA ILE A 327 -10.77 -2.90 -29.19
C ILE A 327 -11.78 -2.85 -28.04
N TYR A 328 -11.59 -3.69 -27.02
CA TYR A 328 -12.38 -3.62 -25.80
C TYR A 328 -12.06 -2.33 -25.05
N ILE A 329 -13.08 -1.62 -24.58
CA ILE A 329 -12.91 -0.35 -23.86
C ILE A 329 -13.53 -0.48 -22.48
N VAL A 330 -12.78 -0.11 -21.45
CA VAL A 330 -13.24 -0.11 -20.06
C VAL A 330 -12.81 1.21 -19.41
N ALA A 331 -13.62 1.71 -18.48
CA ALA A 331 -13.29 2.92 -17.74
C ALA A 331 -13.68 2.83 -16.26
N ASP A 332 -12.90 3.52 -15.44
CA ASP A 332 -13.28 3.93 -14.10
C ASP A 332 -13.04 5.44 -13.95
N SER A 333 -13.92 6.11 -13.21
CA SER A 333 -13.80 7.54 -12.91
C SER A 333 -13.95 7.74 -11.42
N GLN A 334 -12.83 7.85 -10.74
CA GLN A 334 -12.77 7.96 -9.29
C GLN A 334 -13.03 9.40 -8.85
N SER A 335 -14.05 9.59 -8.02
CA SER A 335 -14.45 10.88 -7.45
C SER A 335 -14.28 10.89 -5.93
N SER A 336 -13.04 10.68 -5.45
CA SER A 336 -12.76 10.59 -4.01
C SER A 336 -12.75 11.95 -3.31
N SER A 337 -12.24 12.97 -4.00
CA SER A 337 -12.06 14.35 -3.47
C SER A 337 -12.52 15.41 -4.46
N GLN A 338 -12.65 15.03 -5.73
CA GLN A 338 -13.10 15.87 -6.84
C GLN A 338 -14.50 15.42 -7.25
N ILE A 339 -15.22 16.30 -7.94
CA ILE A 339 -16.50 15.96 -8.56
C ILE A 339 -16.19 15.50 -9.98
N GLY A 340 -16.42 14.22 -10.27
CA GLY A 340 -16.37 13.65 -11.61
C GLY A 340 -17.74 13.15 -12.07
N ASP A 341 -17.88 12.91 -13.38
CA ASP A 341 -19.08 12.29 -13.97
C ASP A 341 -18.68 11.03 -14.73
N VAL A 342 -18.82 9.86 -14.10
CA VAL A 342 -18.52 8.56 -14.72
C VAL A 342 -19.37 8.29 -15.98
N SER A 343 -20.51 8.96 -16.14
CA SER A 343 -21.38 8.79 -17.32
C SER A 343 -20.85 9.47 -18.60
N ARG A 344 -19.75 10.22 -18.51
CA ARG A 344 -19.05 10.79 -19.68
C ARG A 344 -18.42 9.70 -20.56
N TYR A 345 -18.08 8.56 -19.99
CA TYR A 345 -17.55 7.40 -20.70
C TYR A 345 -18.68 6.65 -21.40
N LYS A 346 -18.82 6.89 -22.70
CA LYS A 346 -19.95 6.37 -23.49
C LYS A 346 -19.57 5.23 -24.41
N ASP A 347 -20.50 4.30 -24.61
CA ASP A 347 -20.40 3.18 -25.55
C ASP A 347 -19.19 2.26 -25.31
N ILE A 348 -18.89 1.99 -24.05
CA ILE A 348 -17.80 1.12 -23.63
C ILE A 348 -18.32 -0.23 -23.12
N SER A 349 -17.42 -1.17 -22.85
CA SER A 349 -17.78 -2.55 -22.47
C SER A 349 -18.11 -2.71 -20.99
N LEU A 350 -17.41 -1.96 -20.12
CA LEU A 350 -17.56 -2.06 -18.68
C LEU A 350 -17.30 -0.70 -18.02
N LEU A 351 -18.16 -0.37 -17.06
CA LEU A 351 -17.95 0.70 -16.08
C LEU A 351 -17.92 0.09 -14.67
N THR A 352 -17.00 0.57 -13.82
CA THR A 352 -16.89 0.08 -12.43
C THR A 352 -17.04 1.18 -11.38
N PRO A 353 -18.14 1.95 -11.36
CA PRO A 353 -18.33 3.04 -10.42
C PRO A 353 -18.57 2.54 -8.99
N THR A 354 -18.28 3.37 -8.00
CA THR A 354 -18.87 3.25 -6.66
C THR A 354 -20.33 3.69 -6.67
N GLU A 355 -21.11 3.29 -5.66
CA GLU A 355 -22.45 3.84 -5.45
C GLU A 355 -22.45 5.38 -5.44
N ARG A 356 -21.50 5.98 -4.71
CA ARG A 356 -21.39 7.44 -4.61
C ARG A 356 -21.19 8.09 -5.99
N GLU A 357 -20.28 7.57 -6.80
CA GLU A 357 -20.04 8.07 -8.16
C GLU A 357 -21.27 7.93 -9.05
N ALA A 358 -21.96 6.78 -9.00
CA ALA A 358 -23.18 6.57 -9.77
C ALA A 358 -24.31 7.54 -9.38
N ARG A 359 -24.49 7.80 -8.07
CA ARG A 359 -25.48 8.77 -7.57
C ARG A 359 -25.17 10.20 -8.00
N ILE A 360 -23.89 10.60 -7.93
CA ILE A 360 -23.45 11.93 -8.36
C ILE A 360 -23.68 12.10 -9.86
N ALA A 361 -23.26 11.13 -10.68
CA ALA A 361 -23.39 11.16 -12.13
C ALA A 361 -24.86 11.24 -12.61
N LEU A 362 -25.78 10.64 -11.86
CA LEU A 362 -27.21 10.62 -12.20
C LEU A 362 -28.03 11.70 -11.49
N TYR A 363 -27.43 12.43 -10.55
CA TYR A 363 -28.16 13.30 -9.62
C TYR A 363 -29.33 12.55 -8.94
N ASP A 364 -29.08 11.33 -8.47
CA ASP A 364 -30.10 10.40 -7.98
C ASP A 364 -29.74 9.83 -6.59
N HIS A 365 -30.34 10.40 -5.56
CA HIS A 365 -30.11 10.00 -4.16
C HIS A 365 -31.15 9.01 -3.62
N ASN A 366 -32.21 8.70 -4.40
CA ASN A 366 -33.39 8.03 -3.88
C ASN A 366 -33.62 6.64 -4.51
N SER A 367 -33.17 6.41 -5.75
CA SER A 367 -33.39 5.13 -6.41
C SER A 367 -32.62 4.00 -5.73
N GLY A 368 -33.22 2.80 -5.77
CA GLY A 368 -32.55 1.56 -5.40
C GLY A 368 -31.40 1.22 -6.36
N LEU A 369 -30.44 0.42 -5.89
CA LEU A 369 -29.17 0.17 -6.59
C LEU A 369 -29.34 -0.40 -8.01
N VAL A 370 -30.29 -1.32 -8.21
CA VAL A 370 -30.57 -1.92 -9.53
C VAL A 370 -31.05 -0.85 -10.53
N VAL A 371 -31.97 0.01 -10.10
CA VAL A 371 -32.50 1.10 -10.92
C VAL A 371 -31.43 2.15 -11.19
N LEU A 372 -30.61 2.46 -10.19
CA LEU A 372 -29.48 3.37 -10.32
C LEU A 372 -28.48 2.85 -11.36
N ALA A 373 -28.10 1.57 -11.27
CA ALA A 373 -27.21 0.93 -12.22
C ALA A 373 -27.81 0.93 -13.64
N GLU A 374 -29.09 0.57 -13.81
CA GLU A 374 -29.72 0.63 -15.15
C GLU A 374 -29.75 2.05 -15.72
N LYS A 375 -30.12 3.06 -14.92
CA LYS A 375 -30.11 4.46 -15.37
C LYS A 375 -28.72 4.89 -15.83
N LEU A 376 -27.67 4.51 -15.09
CA LEU A 376 -26.30 4.81 -15.47
C LEU A 376 -25.93 4.07 -16.74
N ARG A 377 -26.35 2.81 -16.86
CA ARG A 377 -26.12 1.97 -18.03
C ARG A 377 -26.71 2.59 -19.29
N GLN A 378 -27.95 3.06 -19.19
CA GLN A 378 -28.66 3.74 -20.27
C GLN A 378 -28.04 5.10 -20.61
N LYS A 379 -27.71 5.93 -19.61
CA LYS A 379 -27.11 7.27 -19.81
C LYS A 379 -25.76 7.19 -20.52
N SER A 380 -24.94 6.19 -20.16
CA SER A 380 -23.61 5.95 -20.75
C SER A 380 -23.64 5.02 -21.97
N ASN A 381 -24.75 4.34 -22.25
CA ASN A 381 -24.84 3.26 -23.23
C ASN A 381 -23.73 2.20 -23.07
N VAL A 382 -23.33 1.91 -21.82
CA VAL A 382 -22.35 0.86 -21.50
C VAL A 382 -23.00 -0.52 -21.54
N LYS A 383 -22.22 -1.54 -21.90
CA LYS A 383 -22.72 -2.93 -21.89
C LYS A 383 -22.96 -3.45 -20.48
N ASN A 384 -21.98 -3.34 -19.58
CA ASN A 384 -22.06 -3.87 -18.21
C ASN A 384 -21.63 -2.84 -17.16
N ILE A 385 -22.16 -2.98 -15.95
CA ILE A 385 -21.74 -2.21 -14.77
C ILE A 385 -21.37 -3.17 -13.64
N LEU A 386 -20.22 -2.92 -13.00
CA LEU A 386 -19.89 -3.47 -11.70
C LEU A 386 -19.94 -2.34 -10.66
N LEU A 387 -21.06 -2.25 -9.94
CA LEU A 387 -21.28 -1.20 -8.95
C LEU A 387 -20.61 -1.61 -7.63
N LYS A 388 -19.51 -0.93 -7.27
CA LYS A 388 -18.72 -1.18 -6.06
C LYS A 388 -19.47 -0.66 -4.83
N LEU A 389 -19.67 -1.53 -3.84
CA LEU A 389 -20.42 -1.25 -2.60
C LEU A 389 -19.53 -1.30 -1.34
N GLY A 390 -18.21 -1.21 -1.50
CA GLY A 390 -17.26 -1.27 -0.39
C GLY A 390 -17.32 -2.61 0.35
N GLU A 391 -17.60 -2.57 1.65
CA GLU A 391 -17.67 -3.77 2.50
C GLU A 391 -18.83 -4.71 2.14
N GLU A 392 -19.84 -4.25 1.41
CA GLU A 392 -20.96 -5.09 0.95
C GLU A 392 -20.63 -5.93 -0.29
N GLY A 393 -19.47 -5.67 -0.92
CA GLY A 393 -18.98 -6.31 -2.13
C GLY A 393 -19.36 -5.54 -3.40
N VAL A 394 -19.95 -6.23 -4.38
CA VAL A 394 -20.27 -5.68 -5.70
C VAL A 394 -21.66 -6.11 -6.17
N LEU A 395 -22.39 -5.17 -6.76
CA LEU A 395 -23.59 -5.45 -7.55
C LEU A 395 -23.21 -5.49 -9.03
N ILE A 396 -23.53 -6.60 -9.68
CA ILE A 396 -23.33 -6.82 -11.10
C ILE A 396 -24.61 -6.45 -11.83
N HIS A 397 -24.52 -5.57 -12.81
CA HIS A 397 -25.59 -5.30 -13.76
C HIS A 397 -25.10 -5.63 -15.18
N ALA A 398 -25.60 -6.74 -15.70
CA ALA A 398 -25.25 -7.22 -17.03
C ALA A 398 -26.11 -6.53 -18.11
N GLY A 399 -25.54 -6.38 -19.30
CA GLY A 399 -26.27 -5.86 -20.47
C GLY A 399 -27.23 -6.90 -21.03
N ASN A 400 -28.47 -6.50 -21.32
CA ASN A 400 -29.49 -7.41 -21.84
C ASN A 400 -29.40 -7.48 -23.38
N ASN A 401 -29.08 -8.65 -23.94
CA ASN A 401 -29.20 -8.91 -25.38
C ASN A 401 -30.69 -9.20 -25.71
N LYS A 402 -31.51 -8.14 -25.77
CA LYS A 402 -32.83 -8.01 -26.44
C LYS A 402 -33.88 -9.16 -26.39
N SER A 403 -33.72 -10.21 -25.59
CA SER A 403 -34.57 -11.42 -25.70
C SER A 403 -34.88 -12.13 -24.38
N SER A 404 -34.68 -11.50 -23.22
CA SER A 404 -35.07 -12.11 -21.94
C SER A 404 -36.35 -11.45 -21.39
N GLU A 405 -37.24 -12.28 -20.83
CA GLU A 405 -38.48 -11.85 -20.15
C GLU A 405 -38.18 -11.11 -18.83
N GLU A 406 -36.94 -11.17 -18.33
CA GLU A 406 -36.51 -10.46 -17.14
C GLU A 406 -36.09 -9.01 -17.46
N PRO A 407 -36.64 -8.00 -16.76
CA PRO A 407 -36.37 -6.60 -17.06
C PRO A 407 -34.92 -6.19 -16.74
N PHE A 408 -34.26 -6.84 -15.77
CA PHE A 408 -32.90 -6.53 -15.34
C PHE A 408 -32.10 -7.81 -15.08
N LEU A 409 -30.95 -7.96 -15.73
CA LEU A 409 -30.03 -9.08 -15.48
C LEU A 409 -29.00 -8.66 -14.42
N THR A 410 -29.26 -9.03 -13.17
CA THR A 410 -28.45 -8.59 -12.02
C THR A 410 -28.11 -9.71 -11.05
N ASP A 411 -26.98 -9.58 -10.37
CA ASP A 411 -26.59 -10.45 -9.26
C ASP A 411 -25.57 -9.73 -8.35
N ARG A 412 -25.14 -10.34 -7.25
CA ARG A 412 -24.16 -9.78 -6.32
C ARG A 412 -23.13 -10.81 -5.85
N ILE A 413 -21.93 -10.30 -5.56
CA ILE A 413 -20.90 -11.00 -4.81
C ILE A 413 -20.63 -10.18 -3.54
N SER A 414 -20.72 -10.82 -2.37
CA SER A 414 -20.34 -10.19 -1.10
C SER A 414 -18.82 -10.01 -1.01
N ALA A 415 -18.33 -9.12 -0.13
CA ALA A 415 -16.89 -8.98 0.10
C ALA A 415 -16.25 -10.33 0.46
N LEU A 416 -15.17 -10.69 -0.23
CA LEU A 416 -14.54 -12.01 -0.10
C LEU A 416 -13.44 -12.06 0.97
N ASN A 417 -13.04 -10.90 1.50
CA ASN A 417 -12.06 -10.76 2.58
C ASN A 417 -12.72 -10.08 3.79
N ASN A 418 -12.72 -10.78 4.93
CA ASN A 418 -13.36 -10.33 6.17
C ASN A 418 -12.43 -9.56 7.12
N SER A 419 -11.17 -9.34 6.72
CA SER A 419 -10.16 -8.67 7.56
C SER A 419 -9.24 -7.79 6.71
N PRO A 420 -9.78 -6.70 6.11
CA PRO A 420 -8.99 -5.78 5.30
C PRO A 420 -7.93 -5.06 6.14
N LYS A 421 -6.72 -4.93 5.59
CA LYS A 421 -5.62 -4.16 6.17
C LYS A 421 -5.56 -2.73 5.62
N ASP A 422 -5.67 -2.59 4.31
CA ASP A 422 -5.70 -1.29 3.61
C ASP A 422 -6.67 -1.39 2.44
N VAL A 423 -7.66 -0.50 2.37
CA VAL A 423 -8.67 -0.52 1.29
C VAL A 423 -8.19 0.15 -0.01
N SER A 424 -6.98 0.72 0.00
CA SER A 424 -6.38 1.40 -1.16
C SER A 424 -6.15 0.43 -2.33
N GLY A 425 -6.60 0.81 -3.53
CA GLY A 425 -6.38 0.03 -4.76
C GLY A 425 -7.36 -1.12 -5.01
N ALA A 426 -8.34 -1.35 -4.14
CA ALA A 426 -9.36 -2.38 -4.34
C ALA A 426 -10.15 -2.19 -5.64
N GLY A 427 -10.47 -0.92 -5.98
CA GLY A 427 -11.14 -0.56 -7.22
C GLY A 427 -10.27 -0.81 -8.44
N ASP A 428 -9.01 -0.37 -8.40
CA ASP A 428 -8.04 -0.48 -9.51
C ASP A 428 -7.78 -1.94 -9.89
N SER A 429 -7.56 -2.79 -8.89
CA SER A 429 -7.36 -4.24 -9.06
C SER A 429 -8.61 -4.94 -9.58
N MET A 430 -9.81 -4.57 -9.10
CA MET A 430 -11.08 -5.08 -9.61
C MET A 430 -11.29 -4.70 -11.08
N LEU A 431 -11.09 -3.42 -11.42
CA LEU A 431 -11.26 -2.86 -12.76
C LEU A 431 -10.45 -3.66 -13.77
N ILE A 432 -9.13 -3.73 -13.57
CA ILE A 432 -8.23 -4.31 -14.57
C ILE A 432 -8.42 -5.82 -14.70
N THR A 433 -8.59 -6.53 -13.59
CA THR A 433 -8.79 -7.97 -13.61
C THR A 433 -10.11 -8.33 -14.29
N SER A 434 -11.20 -7.61 -13.98
CA SER A 434 -12.50 -7.81 -14.65
C SER A 434 -12.41 -7.52 -16.15
N ALA A 435 -11.70 -6.45 -16.53
CA ALA A 435 -11.51 -6.05 -17.91
C ALA A 435 -10.76 -7.11 -18.72
N MET A 436 -9.67 -7.67 -18.17
CA MET A 436 -8.88 -8.72 -18.81
C MET A 436 -9.72 -9.98 -19.07
N ILE A 437 -10.52 -10.41 -18.09
CA ILE A 437 -11.40 -11.59 -18.23
C ILE A 437 -12.47 -11.36 -19.31
N LEU A 438 -13.10 -10.18 -19.34
CA LEU A 438 -14.05 -9.84 -20.40
C LEU A 438 -13.39 -9.83 -21.79
N CYS A 439 -12.16 -9.30 -21.88
CA CYS A 439 -11.43 -9.17 -23.14
C CYS A 439 -11.10 -10.53 -23.77
N ILE A 440 -10.76 -11.55 -22.96
CA ILE A 440 -10.50 -12.92 -23.44
C ILE A 440 -11.76 -13.74 -23.67
N GLY A 441 -12.94 -13.11 -23.63
CA GLY A 441 -14.23 -13.74 -23.92
C GLY A 441 -14.96 -14.34 -22.70
N GLY A 442 -14.50 -14.05 -21.48
CA GLY A 442 -15.24 -14.42 -20.27
C GLY A 442 -16.58 -13.69 -20.15
N SER A 443 -17.51 -14.29 -19.42
CA SER A 443 -18.79 -13.64 -19.12
C SER A 443 -18.59 -12.50 -18.10
N ILE A 444 -19.59 -11.63 -17.97
CA ILE A 444 -19.59 -10.61 -16.90
C ILE A 444 -19.59 -11.24 -15.50
N TRP A 445 -20.08 -12.47 -15.38
CA TRP A 445 -20.09 -13.20 -14.12
C TRP A 445 -18.70 -13.71 -13.74
N ASP A 446 -17.96 -14.24 -14.73
CA ASP A 446 -16.55 -14.60 -14.57
C ASP A 446 -15.73 -13.38 -14.18
N ALA A 447 -15.91 -12.28 -14.92
CA ALA A 447 -15.19 -11.03 -14.68
C ALA A 447 -15.45 -10.48 -13.27
N ALA A 448 -16.70 -10.49 -12.81
CA ALA A 448 -17.05 -10.05 -11.47
C ALA A 448 -16.42 -10.94 -10.38
N LEU A 449 -16.33 -12.25 -10.59
CA LEU A 449 -15.68 -13.17 -9.65
C LEU A 449 -14.19 -12.85 -9.54
N PHE A 450 -13.47 -12.83 -10.66
CA PHE A 450 -12.04 -12.54 -10.69
C PHE A 450 -11.70 -11.14 -10.18
N GLY A 451 -12.49 -10.13 -10.57
CA GLY A 451 -12.36 -8.78 -10.04
C GLY A 451 -12.56 -8.71 -8.53
N SER A 452 -13.51 -9.46 -7.99
CA SER A 452 -13.77 -9.53 -6.54
C SER A 452 -12.64 -10.23 -5.79
N VAL A 453 -12.06 -11.29 -6.37
CA VAL A 453 -10.90 -11.99 -5.79
C VAL A 453 -9.67 -11.08 -5.82
N ALA A 454 -9.42 -10.38 -6.92
CA ALA A 454 -8.34 -9.40 -7.04
C ALA A 454 -8.45 -8.27 -6.00
N ALA A 455 -9.64 -7.70 -5.84
CA ALA A 455 -9.90 -6.72 -4.79
C ALA A 455 -9.65 -7.29 -3.39
N ALA A 456 -10.10 -8.52 -3.13
CA ALA A 456 -9.91 -9.19 -1.84
C ALA A 456 -8.43 -9.46 -1.51
N LEU A 457 -7.63 -9.81 -2.52
CA LEU A 457 -6.16 -9.95 -2.42
C LEU A 457 -5.49 -8.61 -2.14
N GLN A 458 -5.96 -7.55 -2.80
CA GLN A 458 -5.42 -6.22 -2.68
C GLN A 458 -5.70 -5.61 -1.31
N ILE A 459 -6.89 -5.80 -0.75
CA ILE A 459 -7.19 -5.24 0.58
C ILE A 459 -6.53 -5.99 1.73
N GLY A 460 -5.97 -7.18 1.47
CA GLY A 460 -5.25 -7.99 2.46
C GLY A 460 -3.81 -7.54 2.72
N ARG A 461 -3.29 -6.56 1.97
CA ARG A 461 -1.91 -6.04 2.07
C ARG A 461 -1.91 -4.54 2.37
N LEU A 462 -0.77 -4.02 2.82
CA LEU A 462 -0.59 -2.58 3.04
C LEU A 462 -0.12 -1.90 1.74
N GLY A 463 -0.70 -0.73 1.45
CA GLY A 463 -0.33 0.05 0.27
C GLY A 463 -0.81 -0.57 -1.03
N ASN A 464 -0.64 0.15 -2.14
CA ASN A 464 -1.09 -0.32 -3.43
C ASN A 464 0.03 -1.10 -4.15
N LYS A 465 0.00 -2.43 -4.08
CA LYS A 465 1.06 -3.28 -4.65
C LYS A 465 0.55 -4.03 -5.89
N PRO A 466 1.35 -4.14 -6.97
CA PRO A 466 0.99 -4.94 -8.14
C PRO A 466 0.59 -6.37 -7.75
N LEU A 467 -0.45 -6.88 -8.41
CA LEU A 467 -0.90 -8.26 -8.21
C LEU A 467 0.00 -9.18 -9.00
N LYS A 468 0.32 -10.36 -8.46
CA LYS A 468 1.05 -11.38 -9.22
C LYS A 468 0.09 -12.48 -9.68
N LEU A 469 0.29 -12.99 -10.89
CA LEU A 469 -0.50 -14.09 -11.45
C LEU A 469 -0.61 -15.29 -10.49
N GLN A 470 0.49 -15.65 -9.84
CA GLN A 470 0.54 -16.75 -8.87
C GLN A 470 -0.38 -16.53 -7.66
N GLU A 471 -0.53 -15.28 -7.19
CA GLU A 471 -1.41 -14.96 -6.08
C GLU A 471 -2.87 -15.19 -6.46
N LEU A 472 -3.24 -14.78 -7.69
CA LEU A 472 -4.58 -14.99 -8.22
C LEU A 472 -4.84 -16.48 -8.45
N GLN A 473 -3.88 -17.23 -9.00
CA GLN A 473 -3.96 -18.69 -9.16
C GLN A 473 -4.17 -19.41 -7.83
N VAL A 474 -3.48 -19.01 -6.77
CA VAL A 474 -3.66 -19.61 -5.43
C VAL A 474 -5.03 -19.25 -4.86
N ALA A 475 -5.49 -18.01 -5.05
CA ALA A 475 -6.75 -17.54 -4.49
C ALA A 475 -8.00 -18.14 -5.15
N VAL A 476 -7.90 -18.55 -6.42
CA VAL A 476 -9.02 -19.18 -7.15
C VAL A 476 -9.00 -20.71 -7.13
N LYS A 477 -7.95 -21.33 -6.57
CA LYS A 477 -7.91 -22.78 -6.37
C LYS A 477 -8.87 -23.20 -5.26
N ILE A 478 -9.66 -24.23 -5.57
CA ILE A 478 -10.65 -24.85 -4.67
C ILE A 478 -9.96 -25.81 -3.69
#